data_AF-A0A382SV99-F1
#
_entry.id   AF-A0A382SV99-F1
#
_cell.length_a   1.000
_cell.length_b   1.000
_cell.length_c   1.000
_cell.angle_alpha   90.00
_cell.angle_beta   90.00
_cell.angle_gamma   90.00
#
_symmetry.space_group_name_H-M   'P 1'
#
loop_
_entity.id
_entity.type
_entity.pdbx_description
1 polymer ?
#
loop_
_entity_poly.entity_id
_entity_poly.type
_entity_poly.pdbx_seq_one_letter_code
_entity_poly.pdbx_strand_id
1 'polypeptide(L)' 'MIPSTMRLLVSFTCIILTTLSWRASAKPNVLFIAVDDLASSLGCYGDRLAKTPNIDKLAGSGICFLRAYNQLP' A
#
# COMPACT_ATOMS: atom_id res chain seq x y z
N MET A 1 -1.90 -39.47 33.85
CA MET A 1 -2.38 -38.28 34.59
C MET A 1 -1.37 -37.16 34.39
N ILE A 2 -1.71 -36.14 33.60
CA ILE A 2 -0.80 -35.01 33.33
C ILE A 2 -0.88 -34.03 34.52
N PRO A 3 0.25 -33.65 35.15
CA PRO A 3 0.25 -32.80 36.34
C PRO A 3 -0.33 -31.40 36.06
N SER A 4 -1.03 -30.84 37.05
CA SER A 4 -1.75 -29.56 36.96
C SER A 4 -0.85 -28.37 36.60
N THR A 5 0.43 -28.42 36.98
CA THR A 5 1.46 -27.41 36.65
C THR A 5 1.77 -27.35 35.15
N MET A 6 1.76 -28.49 34.46
CA MET A 6 2.04 -28.58 33.03
C MET A 6 0.88 -28.04 32.18
N ARG A 7 -0.36 -28.17 32.67
CA ARG A 7 -1.55 -27.56 32.05
C ARG A 7 -1.53 -26.04 32.14
N LEU A 8 -1.07 -25.49 33.27
CA LEU A 8 -0.96 -24.04 33.48
C LEU A 8 0.08 -23.42 32.53
N LEU A 9 1.22 -24.07 32.35
CA LEU A 9 2.29 -23.60 31.45
C LEU A 9 1.84 -23.59 29.98
N VAL A 10 1.14 -24.64 29.53
CA VAL A 10 0.60 -24.72 28.15
C VAL A 10 -0.43 -23.63 27.92
N SER A 11 -1.33 -23.38 28.88
CA SER A 11 -2.32 -22.31 28.79
C SER A 11 -1.66 -20.93 28.68
N PHE A 12 -0.65 -20.66 29.51
CA PHE A 12 0.09 -19.40 29.48
C PHE A 12 0.80 -19.18 28.15
N THR A 13 1.39 -20.24 27.59
CA THR A 13 2.07 -20.20 26.29
C THR A 13 1.08 -19.92 25.15
N CYS A 14 -0.09 -20.56 25.16
CA CYS A 14 -1.17 -20.27 24.19
C CYS A 14 -1.68 -18.83 24.26
N ILE A 15 -1.81 -18.26 25.47
CA ILE A 15 -2.23 -16.85 25.64
C ILE A 15 -1.19 -15.90 25.06
N ILE A 16 0.10 -16.16 25.27
CA ILE A 16 1.17 -15.32 24.71
C ILE A 16 1.15 -15.37 23.18
N LEU A 17 1.04 -16.55 22.56
CA LEU A 17 1.03 -16.68 21.09
C LEU A 17 -0.18 -15.98 20.43
N THR A 18 -1.34 -15.98 21.08
CA THR A 18 -2.55 -15.34 20.54
C THR A 18 -2.47 -13.81 20.58
N THR A 19 -1.85 -13.22 21.61
CA THR A 19 -1.66 -11.75 21.69
C THR A 19 -0.71 -11.21 20.63
N LEU A 20 0.32 -11.95 20.24
CA LEU A 20 1.29 -11.56 19.21
C LEU A 20 0.68 -11.50 17.80
N SER A 21 -0.40 -12.25 17.57
CA SER A 21 -1.05 -12.36 16.25
C SER A 21 -2.09 -11.28 15.99
N TRP A 22 -2.44 -10.47 17.00
CA TRP A 22 -3.46 -9.43 16.86
C TRP A 22 -2.87 -8.08 16.44
N ARG A 23 -2.28 -8.06 15.23
CA ARG A 23 -2.07 -6.80 14.51
C ARG A 23 -3.12 -6.70 13.42
N ALA A 24 -4.21 -6.00 13.71
CA ALA A 24 -5.16 -5.60 12.69
C ALA A 24 -4.45 -4.67 11.69
N SER A 25 -4.32 -5.10 10.44
CA SER A 25 -3.83 -4.23 9.37
C SER A 25 -4.84 -3.09 9.21
N ALA A 26 -4.42 -1.86 9.54
CA ALA A 26 -5.25 -0.69 9.32
C ALA A 26 -5.66 -0.63 7.85
N LYS A 27 -6.95 -0.40 7.60
CA LYS A 27 -7.45 -0.22 6.23
C LYS A 27 -6.75 1.01 5.63
N PRO A 28 -6.14 0.89 4.44
CA PRO A 28 -5.48 2.04 3.83
C PRO A 28 -6.52 3.09 3.41
N ASN A 29 -6.13 4.36 3.46
CA ASN A 29 -6.88 5.44 2.83
C ASN A 29 -6.57 5.46 1.33
N VAL A 30 -7.58 5.80 0.52
CA VAL A 30 -7.43 5.92 -0.93
C VAL A 30 -7.71 7.38 -1.32
N LEU A 31 -6.71 8.05 -1.89
CA LEU A 31 -6.85 9.36 -2.50
C LEU A 31 -6.87 9.18 -4.02
N PHE A 32 -8.01 9.48 -4.65
CA PHE A 32 -8.16 9.45 -6.10
C PHE A 32 -8.07 10.87 -6.65
N ILE A 33 -7.13 11.10 -7.57
CA ILE A 33 -6.90 12.39 -8.23
C ILE A 33 -7.11 12.18 -9.72
N ALA A 34 -8.03 12.96 -10.30
CA ALA A 34 -8.26 13.01 -11.74
C ALA A 34 -8.01 14.45 -12.22
N VAL A 35 -7.39 14.60 -13.38
CA VAL A 35 -7.10 15.89 -14.01
C VAL A 35 -7.75 15.88 -15.38
N ASP A 36 -8.52 16.92 -15.67
CA ASP A 36 -9.23 17.07 -16.94
C ASP A 36 -8.23 17.36 -18.08
N ASP A 37 -8.46 16.76 -19.25
CA ASP A 37 -7.65 16.93 -20.47
C ASP A 37 -6.12 16.71 -20.32
N LEU A 38 -5.68 15.98 -19.29
CA LEU A 38 -4.25 15.70 -19.10
C LEU A 38 -3.78 14.56 -20.01
N ALA A 39 -3.05 14.91 -21.06
CA ALA A 39 -2.28 13.97 -21.87
C ALA A 39 -1.01 13.47 -21.14
N SER A 40 -0.19 12.64 -21.80
CA SER A 40 1.10 12.17 -21.28
C SER A 40 2.21 13.24 -21.25
N SER A 41 1.85 14.51 -21.11
CA SER A 41 2.75 15.68 -21.10
C SER A 41 3.32 15.93 -19.70
N LEU A 42 4.00 14.91 -19.14
CA LEU A 42 4.63 14.94 -17.81
C LEU A 42 6.09 14.48 -17.92
N GLY A 43 6.94 14.96 -17.01
CA GLY A 43 8.35 14.57 -16.95
C GLY A 43 8.54 13.06 -16.80
N CYS A 44 7.72 12.39 -15.98
CA CYS A 44 7.74 10.94 -15.81
C CYS A 44 7.36 10.13 -17.07
N TYR A 45 6.71 10.74 -18.06
CA TYR A 45 6.45 10.15 -19.38
C TYR A 45 7.53 10.52 -20.43
N GLY A 46 8.54 11.30 -20.05
CA GLY A 46 9.66 11.68 -20.92
C GLY A 46 9.53 13.05 -21.58
N ASP A 47 8.52 13.84 -21.23
CA ASP A 47 8.41 15.23 -21.69
C ASP A 47 9.53 16.09 -21.07
N ARG A 48 10.39 16.65 -21.93
CA ARG A 48 11.55 17.46 -21.50
C ARG A 48 11.20 18.90 -21.15
N LEU A 49 10.02 19.38 -21.54
CA LEU A 49 9.55 20.75 -21.30
C LEU A 49 8.63 20.83 -20.09
N ALA A 50 7.91 19.76 -19.78
CA ALA A 50 7.04 19.67 -18.62
C ALA A 50 7.83 19.79 -17.31
N LYS A 51 7.42 20.71 -16.43
CA LYS A 51 7.97 20.86 -15.07
C LYS A 51 6.98 20.29 -14.06
N THR A 52 7.09 19.00 -13.76
CA THR A 52 6.11 18.27 -12.94
C THR A 52 6.71 17.55 -11.74
N PRO A 53 7.56 18.21 -10.92
CA PRO A 53 8.40 17.54 -9.92
C PRO A 53 7.62 16.75 -8.87
N ASN A 54 6.40 17.18 -8.51
CA ASN A 54 5.57 16.46 -7.54
C ASN A 54 4.99 15.16 -8.12
N ILE A 55 4.55 15.20 -9.39
CA ILE A 55 4.00 14.04 -10.09
C ILE A 55 5.14 13.07 -10.43
N ASP A 56 6.30 13.59 -10.84
CA ASP A 56 7.48 12.79 -11.14
C ASP A 56 8.00 12.07 -9.88
N LYS A 57 8.00 12.75 -8.73
CA LYS A 57 8.31 12.13 -7.44
C LYS A 57 7.31 11.04 -7.06
N LEU A 58 6.01 11.29 -7.25
CA LEU A 58 4.97 10.29 -7.00
C LEU A 58 5.20 9.04 -7.87
N ALA A 59 5.46 9.24 -9.16
CA ALA A 59 5.78 8.17 -10.10
C ALA A 59 7.03 7.38 -9.69
N GLY A 60 8.10 8.06 -9.23
CA GLY A 60 9.33 7.42 -8.76
C GLY A 60 9.19 6.64 -7.45
N SER A 61 8.19 6.96 -6.62
CA SER A 61 7.88 6.24 -5.38
C SER A 61 6.82 5.14 -5.55
N GLY A 62 6.21 5.05 -6.73
CA GLY A 62 5.07 4.19 -7.01
C GLY A 62 5.21 3.49 -8.35
N ILE A 63 4.08 3.37 -9.07
CA ILE A 63 4.03 2.74 -10.39
C ILE A 63 3.51 3.77 -11.40
N CYS A 64 4.25 3.97 -12.48
CA CYS A 64 3.82 4.73 -13.64
C CYS A 64 3.32 3.78 -14.72
N PHE A 65 2.05 3.89 -15.11
CA PHE A 65 1.46 3.04 -16.14
C PHE A 65 1.69 3.65 -17.52
N LEU A 66 2.66 3.12 -18.27
CA LEU A 66 3.00 3.60 -19.61
C LEU A 66 1.97 3.23 -20.69
N ARG A 67 0.95 2.44 -20.35
CA ARG A 67 -0.09 1.93 -21.26
C ARG A 67 -1.48 2.01 -20.62
N ALA A 68 -1.85 3.20 -20.16
CA ALA A 68 -3.20 3.50 -19.68
C ALA A 68 -4.03 4.16 -20.80
N TYR A 69 -5.27 3.72 -20.99
CA TYR A 69 -6.16 4.20 -22.05
C TYR A 69 -7.50 4.63 -21.46
N ASN A 70 -8.10 5.68 -22.02
CA ASN A 70 -9.50 6.03 -21.77
C ASN A 70 -10.43 5.17 -22.63
N GLN A 71 -11.70 5.03 -22.23
CA GLN A 71 -12.70 4.30 -23.01
C GLN A 71 -13.19 5.12 -24.21
N LEU A 72 -13.21 6.44 -24.05
CA LEU A 72 -13.62 7.42 -25.04
C LEU A 72 -12.60 8.57 -25.02
N PRO A 73 -12.35 9.24 -26.17
CA PRO A 73 -11.35 10.29 -26.30
C PRO A 73 -11.53 11.42 -25.31
#